data_AF-A0A231HL83-F1
#
_entry.id   AF-A0A231HL83-F1
#
_cell.length_a   1.000
_cell.length_b   1.000
_cell.length_c   1.000
_cell.angle_alpha   90.00
_cell.angle_beta   90.00
_cell.angle_gamma   90.00
#
_symmetry.space_group_name_H-M   'P 1'
#
loop_
_entity.id
_entity.type
_entity.pdbx_description
1 polymer ?
#
loop_
_entity_poly.entity_id
_entity_poly.type
_entity_poly.pdbx_seq_one_letter_code
_entity_poly.pdbx_strand_id
1 'polypeptide(L)' 'MQESDYRKLIDELQTVIRNTLKLLDAFEDSGMNEHMIDDYERLHSILNTAIADQRRYHAELLDMLKQNNPTPPK' A
#
# COMPACT_ATOMS: atom_id res chain seq x y z
N MET A 1 -7.07 3.01 16.52
CA MET A 1 -7.42 3.79 15.31
C MET A 1 -8.91 3.73 15.12
N GLN A 2 -9.51 4.81 14.64
CA GLN A 2 -10.90 4.85 14.21
C GLN A 2 -11.03 4.43 12.74
N GLU A 3 -12.24 4.12 12.30
CA GLU A 3 -12.52 3.74 10.91
C GLU A 3 -12.00 4.78 9.91
N SER A 4 -12.17 6.07 10.23
CA SER A 4 -11.67 7.19 9.44
C SER A 4 -10.15 7.19 9.30
N ASP A 5 -9.43 6.79 10.36
CA ASP A 5 -7.97 6.74 10.34
C ASP A 5 -7.48 5.62 9.43
N TYR A 6 -8.11 4.44 9.51
CA TYR A 6 -7.83 3.32 8.63
C TYR A 6 -8.07 3.68 7.16
N ARG A 7 -9.22 4.31 6.84
CA ARG A 7 -9.54 4.76 5.48
C ARG A 7 -8.50 5.75 4.96
N LYS A 8 -8.17 6.77 5.76
CA LYS A 8 -7.15 7.76 5.39
C LYS A 8 -5.79 7.12 5.15
N LEU A 9 -5.36 6.21 6.02
CA LEU A 9 -4.08 5.51 5.89
C LEU A 9 -4.04 4.63 4.63
N ILE A 10 -5.13 3.94 4.32
CA ILE A 10 -5.28 3.13 3.10
C ILE A 10 -5.17 4.01 1.84
N ASP A 11 -5.79 5.20 1.84
CA ASP A 11 -5.75 6.16 0.73
C ASP A 11 -4.34 6.76 0.53
N GLU A 12 -3.64 7.06 1.64
CA GLU A 12 -2.25 7.51 1.60
C GLU A 12 -1.33 6.42 1.06
N LEU A 13 -1.48 5.16 1.49
CA LEU A 13 -0.75 4.01 0.96
C LEU A 13 -1.03 3.81 -0.53
N GLN A 14 -2.28 3.96 -0.97
CA GLN A 14 -2.63 3.88 -2.40
C GLN A 14 -1.94 4.96 -3.22
N THR A 15 -1.73 6.15 -2.64
CA THR A 15 -1.00 7.24 -3.28
C THR A 15 0.49 6.92 -3.40
N VAL A 16 1.10 6.37 -2.35
CA VAL A 16 2.50 5.91 -2.36
C VAL A 16 2.69 4.83 -3.43
N ILE A 17 1.86 3.78 -3.43
CA ILE A 17 1.92 2.69 -4.42
C ILE A 17 1.87 3.24 -5.85
N ARG A 18 0.91 4.13 -6.13
CA ARG A 18 0.76 4.73 -7.46
C ARG A 18 1.98 5.55 -7.89
N ASN A 19 2.54 6.33 -6.97
CA ASN A 19 3.70 7.16 -7.28
C ASN A 19 4.97 6.32 -7.48
N THR A 20 5.14 5.26 -6.67
CA THR A 20 6.27 4.34 -6.82
C THR A 20 6.20 3.57 -8.14
N LEU A 21 5.02 3.10 -8.55
CA LEU A 21 4.84 2.46 -9.86
C LEU A 21 5.20 3.40 -11.01
N LYS A 22 4.71 4.64 -10.99
CA LYS A 22 5.08 5.64 -12.02
C LYS A 22 6.57 5.91 -12.08
N LEU A 23 7.26 5.88 -10.94
CA LEU A 23 8.70 6.11 -10.90
C LEU A 23 9.46 4.89 -11.40
N LEU A 24 9.01 3.68 -11.11
CA LEU A 24 9.56 2.44 -11.69
C LEU A 24 9.41 2.44 -13.21
N ASP A 25 8.23 2.79 -13.74
CA ASP A 25 8.00 2.93 -15.18
C ASP A 25 9.00 3.94 -15.80
N ALA A 26 9.20 5.09 -15.16
CA ALA A 26 10.16 6.09 -15.62
C ALA A 26 11.62 5.62 -15.56
N PHE A 27 11.98 4.80 -14.56
CA PHE A 27 13.32 4.19 -14.47
C PHE A 27 13.56 3.21 -15.62
N GLU A 28 12.55 2.41 -15.97
CA GLU A 28 12.61 1.45 -17.08
C GLU A 28 12.65 2.16 -18.43
N ASP A 29 11.80 3.17 -18.65
CA ASP A 29 11.73 3.95 -19.89
C ASP A 29 13.04 4.71 -20.18
N SER A 30 13.75 5.13 -19.13
CA SER A 30 15.01 5.88 -19.25
C SER A 30 16.26 5.01 -19.21
N GLY A 31 16.14 3.70 -18.96
CA GLY A 31 17.27 2.81 -18.72
C GLY A 31 17.99 3.07 -17.38
N MET A 32 17.44 3.92 -16.52
CA MET A 32 18.02 4.20 -15.19
C MET A 32 18.00 2.97 -14.28
N ASN A 33 17.10 2.02 -14.50
CA ASN A 33 17.09 0.73 -13.80
C ASN A 33 18.42 -0.02 -13.93
N GLU A 34 19.17 0.13 -15.02
CA GLU A 34 20.47 -0.53 -15.23
C GLU A 34 21.64 0.27 -14.62
N HIS A 35 21.50 1.59 -14.54
CA HIS A 35 22.54 2.51 -14.05
C HIS A 35 22.41 2.84 -12.55
N MET A 36 21.22 2.69 -11.99
CA MET A 36 20.85 3.03 -10.62
C MET A 36 20.11 1.87 -9.96
N ILE A 37 20.74 0.69 -10.01
CA ILE A 37 20.17 -0.59 -9.52
C ILE A 37 19.76 -0.47 -8.04
N ASP A 38 20.59 0.12 -7.19
CA ASP A 38 20.29 0.27 -5.76
C ASP A 38 19.02 1.10 -5.51
N ASP A 39 18.82 2.18 -6.26
CA ASP A 39 17.61 3.00 -6.17
C ASP A 39 16.39 2.27 -6.74
N TYR A 40 16.56 1.54 -7.84
CA TYR A 40 15.51 0.71 -8.43
C TYR A 40 15.05 -0.40 -7.47
N GLU A 41 15.98 -1.12 -6.83
CA GLU A 41 15.68 -2.12 -5.80
C GLU A 41 15.00 -1.50 -4.57
N ARG A 42 15.41 -0.30 -4.17
CA ARG A 42 14.77 0.43 -3.08
C ARG A 42 13.32 0.79 -3.41
N LEU A 43 13.03 1.20 -4.65
CA LEU A 43 11.67 1.46 -5.11
C LEU A 43 10.80 0.19 -5.04
N HIS A 44 11.34 -0.95 -5.48
CA HIS A 44 10.66 -2.26 -5.33
C HIS A 44 10.39 -2.61 -3.86
N SER A 45 11.36 -2.37 -2.97
CA SER A 45 11.19 -2.61 -1.53
C SER A 45 10.10 -1.73 -0.91
N ILE A 46 10.06 -0.45 -1.27
CA ILE A 46 9.00 0.49 -0.86
C ILE A 46 7.64 0.01 -1.37
N LEU A 47 7.55 -0.39 -2.64
CA LEU A 47 6.31 -0.88 -3.24
C LEU A 47 5.79 -2.12 -2.50
N ASN A 48 6.66 -3.11 -2.26
CA ASN A 48 6.29 -4.34 -1.56
C ASN A 48 5.82 -4.06 -0.13
N THR A 49 6.51 -3.18 0.58
CA THR A 49 6.13 -2.78 1.95
C THR A 49 4.77 -2.08 1.96
N ALA A 50 4.55 -1.12 1.06
CA ALA A 50 3.29 -0.37 0.97
C ALA A 50 2.10 -1.28 0.64
N ILE A 51 2.28 -2.26 -0.25
CA ILE A 51 1.24 -3.27 -0.57
C ILE A 51 0.95 -4.16 0.64
N ALA A 52 1.98 -4.62 1.35
CA ALA A 52 1.81 -5.45 2.54
C ALA A 52 1.05 -4.70 3.65
N ASP A 53 1.44 -3.44 3.89
CA ASP A 53 0.77 -2.58 4.86
C ASP A 53 -0.68 -2.29 4.45
N GLN A 54 -0.95 -1.97 3.19
CA GLN A 54 -2.30 -1.71 2.71
C GLN A 54 -3.22 -2.93 2.91
N ARG A 55 -2.71 -4.15 2.66
CA ARG A 55 -3.45 -5.40 2.90
C ARG A 55 -3.73 -5.60 4.39
N ARG A 56 -2.72 -5.37 5.24
CA ARG A 56 -2.89 -5.45 6.70
C ARG A 56 -3.98 -4.50 7.19
N TYR A 57 -3.89 -3.22 6.81
CA TYR A 57 -4.86 -2.22 7.26
C TYR A 57 -6.27 -2.45 6.71
N HIS A 58 -6.42 -2.98 5.50
CA HIS A 58 -7.71 -3.46 5.01
C HIS A 58 -8.29 -4.59 5.88
N ALA A 59 -7.47 -5.58 6.24
CA ALA A 59 -7.92 -6.69 7.08
C ALA A 59 -8.36 -6.20 8.47
N GLU A 60 -7.54 -5.33 9.09
CA GLU A 60 -7.87 -4.72 10.38
C GLU A 60 -9.16 -3.87 10.31
N LEU A 61 -9.35 -3.09 9.25
CA LEU A 61 -10.59 -2.33 9.03
C LEU A 61 -11.81 -3.25 8.92
N LEU A 62 -11.69 -4.36 8.17
CA LEU A 62 -12.78 -5.33 8.04
C LEU A 62 -13.11 -5.99 9.38
N ASP A 63 -12.10 -6.35 10.16
CA ASP A 63 -12.31 -6.95 11.48
C ASP A 63 -12.92 -5.97 12.48
N MET A 64 -12.51 -4.70 12.45
CA MET A 64 -13.15 -3.62 13.20
C MET A 64 -14.64 -3.47 12.82
N LEU A 65 -14.95 -3.47 11.52
CA LEU A 65 -16.34 -3.35 11.05
C LEU A 65 -17.21 -4.54 11.47
N LYS A 66 -16.66 -5.77 11.47
CA LYS A 66 -17.38 -6.96 11.97
C LYS A 66 -17.67 -6.89 13.46
N GLN A 67 -16.72 -6.39 14.25
CA GLN A 67 -16.89 -6.23 15.70
C GLN A 67 -17.94 -5.16 16.04
N ASN A 68 -18.00 -4.09 15.25
CA ASN A 68 -18.99 -3.02 15.41
C ASN A 68 -20.38 -3.38 14.89
N ASN A 69 -20.53 -4.46 14.11
CA ASN A 69 -21.81 -4.91 13.58
C ASN A 69 -21.92 -6.45 13.65
N PRO A 70 -22.10 -7.02 14.85
CA PRO A 70 -22.12 -8.48 15.01
C PRO A 70 -23.30 -9.05 14.22
N THR A 71 -23.00 -9.96 13.28
CA THR A 71 -24.03 -10.75 12.60
C THR A 71 -24.89 -11.47 13.66
N PRO A 72 -26.24 -11.38 13.60
CA PRO A 72 -27.08 -12.07 14.56
C PRO A 72 -26.83 -13.59 14.46
N PRO A 73 -26.90 -14.33 15.58
CA PRO A 73 -26.85 -15.78 15.53
C PRO A 73 -28.02 -16.30 14.67
N LYS A 74 -27.72 -17.29 13.80
CA LYS A 74 -28.70 -18.02 12.99
C LYS A 74 -29.62 -18.87 13.84
#